data_AF-A0A2D8ES91-F1
#
_entry.id   AF-A0A2D8ES91-F1
#
_cell.length_a   1.000
_cell.length_b   1.000
_cell.length_c   1.000
_cell.angle_alpha   90.00
_cell.angle_beta   90.00
_cell.angle_gamma   90.00
#
_symmetry.space_group_name_H-M   'P 1'
#
loop_
_entity.id
_entity.type
_entity.pdbx_description
1 polymer ?
#
loop_
_entity_poly.entity_id
_entity_poly.type
_entity_poly.pdbx_seq_one_letter_code
_entity_poly.pdbx_strand_id
1 'polypeptide(L)'
;MFIYISLIILLAVNLLLGWYISRLLQKLMFISENLSDLFLTTKAFQVFVKQMYSMDSFHGEPIIQELISRVREVNDEISNFREIFEYTIDDELEQELEEALNAEEEEQEKSLLYAGTRRRNS
;
A
#
# COMPACT_ATOMS: atom_id res chain seq x y z
N MET A 1 29.51 -46.59 -18.11
CA MET A 1 29.89 -45.93 -16.82
C MET A 1 29.64 -44.42 -16.88
N PHE A 2 30.17 -43.69 -17.87
CA PHE A 2 29.95 -42.24 -18.04
C PHE A 2 28.47 -41.82 -18.09
N ILE A 3 27.61 -42.57 -18.79
CA ILE A 3 26.17 -42.26 -18.90
C ILE A 3 25.46 -42.32 -17.54
N TYR A 4 25.82 -43.28 -16.69
CA TYR A 4 25.24 -43.40 -15.35
C TYR A 4 25.69 -42.22 -14.45
N ILE A 5 26.95 -41.81 -14.57
CA ILE A 5 27.49 -40.66 -13.84
C ILE A 5 26.79 -39.37 -14.29
N SER A 6 26.64 -39.15 -15.60
CA SER A 6 25.92 -37.96 -16.11
C SER A 6 24.47 -37.93 -15.65
N LEU A 7 23.80 -39.09 -15.60
CA LEU A 7 22.40 -39.20 -15.15
C LEU A 7 22.24 -38.84 -13.67
N ILE A 8 23.17 -39.30 -12.82
CA ILE A 8 23.18 -38.96 -11.39
C ILE A 8 23.44 -37.46 -11.18
N ILE A 9 24.35 -36.87 -11.95
CA ILE A 9 24.64 -35.43 -11.88
C ILE A 9 23.41 -34.61 -12.29
N LEU A 10 22.74 -34.98 -13.38
CA LEU A 10 21.48 -34.34 -13.80
C LEU A 10 20.40 -34.42 -12.73
N LEU A 11 20.24 -35.59 -12.09
CA LEU A 11 19.28 -35.76 -11.00
C LEU A 11 19.59 -34.85 -9.81
N ALA A 12 20.87 -34.79 -9.40
CA ALA A 12 21.33 -33.93 -8.31
C ALA A 12 21.11 -32.44 -8.61
N VAL A 13 21.41 -32.00 -9.85
CA VAL A 13 21.17 -30.61 -10.28
C VAL A 13 19.69 -30.26 -10.25
N ASN A 14 18.81 -31.14 -10.72
CA ASN A 14 17.37 -30.91 -10.69
C ASN A 14 16.82 -30.79 -9.25
N LEU A 15 17.29 -31.65 -8.33
CA LEU A 15 16.94 -31.57 -6.92
C LEU A 15 17.40 -30.24 -6.29
N LEU A 16 18.63 -29.82 -6.59
CA LEU A 16 19.18 -28.56 -6.11
C LEU A 16 18.42 -27.36 -6.69
N LEU A 17 18.06 -27.40 -7.97
CA LEU A 17 17.23 -26.38 -8.61
C LEU A 17 15.86 -26.29 -7.95
N GLY A 18 15.17 -27.41 -7.75
CA GLY A 18 13.86 -27.44 -7.10
C GLY A 18 13.93 -26.84 -5.70
N TRP A 19 14.91 -27.24 -4.90
CA TRP A 19 15.13 -26.68 -3.57
C TRP A 19 15.43 -25.17 -3.59
N TYR A 20 16.25 -24.73 -4.54
CA TYR A 20 16.59 -23.31 -4.71
C TYR A 20 15.38 -22.47 -5.10
N ILE A 21 14.57 -22.96 -6.05
CA ILE A 21 13.33 -22.30 -6.48
C ILE A 21 12.36 -22.18 -5.30
N SER A 22 12.17 -23.24 -4.51
CA SER A 22 11.31 -23.17 -3.31
C SER A 22 11.80 -22.14 -2.30
N ARG A 23 13.12 -22.02 -2.10
CA ARG A 23 13.71 -20.99 -1.24
C ARG A 23 13.53 -19.58 -1.80
N LEU A 24 13.60 -19.41 -3.12
CA LEU A 24 13.40 -18.13 -3.77
C LEU A 24 11.93 -17.67 -3.67
N LEU A 25 10.99 -18.58 -3.88
CA LEU A 25 9.55 -18.30 -3.72
C LEU A 25 9.20 -17.84 -2.31
N GLN A 26 9.74 -18.48 -1.28
CA GLN A 26 9.52 -18.07 0.12
C GLN A 26 9.99 -16.64 0.38
N LYS A 27 11.15 -16.25 -0.18
CA LYS A 27 11.65 -14.88 -0.04
C LYS A 27 10.78 -13.88 -0.80
N LEU A 28 10.27 -14.27 -1.97
CA LEU A 28 9.43 -13.41 -2.79
C LEU A 28 8.07 -13.17 -2.13
N MET A 29 7.46 -14.19 -1.54
CA MET A 29 6.25 -14.03 -0.70
C MET A 29 6.50 -13.07 0.46
N PHE A 30 7.59 -13.25 1.21
CA PHE A 30 7.94 -12.35 2.31
C PHE A 30 8.11 -10.90 1.84
N ILE A 31 8.78 -10.67 0.70
CA ILE A 31 8.92 -9.32 0.13
C ILE A 31 7.55 -8.73 -0.21
N SER A 32 6.65 -9.55 -0.79
CA SER A 32 5.31 -9.10 -1.15
C SER A 32 4.47 -8.72 0.07
N GLU A 33 4.50 -9.52 1.14
CA GLU A 33 3.79 -9.23 2.39
C GLU A 33 4.27 -7.89 2.98
N ASN A 34 5.60 -7.71 3.11
CA ASN A 34 6.15 -6.45 3.63
C ASN A 34 5.84 -5.24 2.74
N LEU A 35 5.75 -5.44 1.42
CA LEU A 35 5.38 -4.37 0.49
C LEU A 35 3.93 -3.95 0.67
N SER A 36 3.04 -4.91 0.93
CA SER A 36 1.63 -4.64 1.27
C SER A 36 1.51 -3.84 2.56
N ASP A 37 2.21 -4.26 3.62
CA ASP A 37 2.23 -3.54 4.90
C ASP A 37 2.78 -2.10 4.74
N LEU A 38 3.82 -1.94 3.93
CA LEU A 38 4.41 -0.64 3.62
C LEU A 38 3.42 0.27 2.86
N PHE A 39 2.70 -0.28 1.89
CA PHE A 39 1.67 0.45 1.15
C PHE A 39 0.57 0.95 2.09
N LEU A 40 0.00 0.07 2.91
CA LEU A 40 -1.06 0.42 3.86
C LEU A 40 -0.60 1.48 4.86
N THR A 41 0.62 1.34 5.39
CA THR A 41 1.20 2.32 6.32
C THR A 41 1.40 3.68 5.65
N THR A 42 1.85 3.69 4.39
CA THR A 42 2.08 4.94 3.64
C THR A 42 0.77 5.61 3.27
N LYS A 43 -0.25 4.85 2.89
CA LYS A 43 -1.62 5.32 2.65
C LYS A 43 -2.22 5.94 3.91
N ALA A 44 -2.12 5.26 5.06
CA ALA A 44 -2.57 5.78 6.34
C ALA A 44 -1.84 7.09 6.72
N PHE A 45 -0.54 7.17 6.45
CA PHE A 45 0.23 8.39 6.65
C PHE A 45 -0.24 9.54 5.73
N GLN A 46 -0.52 9.26 4.46
CA GLN A 46 -1.08 10.25 3.52
C GLN A 46 -2.37 10.85 4.06
N VAL A 47 -3.23 10.01 4.61
CA VAL A 47 -4.53 10.40 5.18
C VAL A 47 -4.33 11.26 6.41
N PHE A 48 -3.43 10.85 7.32
CA PHE A 48 -3.08 11.63 8.49
C PHE A 48 -2.56 13.04 8.13
N VAL A 49 -1.70 13.16 7.10
CA VAL A 49 -1.21 14.46 6.64
C VAL A 49 -2.34 15.28 6.01
N LYS A 50 -3.26 14.65 5.26
CA LYS A 50 -4.45 15.32 4.70
C LYS A 50 -5.36 15.86 5.81
N GLN A 51 -5.63 15.06 6.85
CA GLN A 51 -6.37 15.50 8.04
C GLN A 51 -5.65 16.65 8.76
N MET A 52 -4.32 16.57 8.94
CA MET A 52 -3.52 17.63 9.54
C MET A 52 -3.63 18.95 8.76
N TYR A 53 -3.59 18.92 7.43
CA TYR A 53 -3.79 20.11 6.59
C TYR A 53 -5.18 20.71 6.74
N SER A 54 -6.20 19.89 7.01
CA SER A 54 -7.57 20.35 7.26
C SER A 54 -7.77 21.02 8.63
N MET A 55 -6.80 20.92 9.55
CA MET A 55 -6.86 21.59 10.85
C MET A 55 -6.61 23.09 10.73
N ASP A 56 -7.40 23.89 11.47
CA ASP A 56 -7.38 25.37 11.43
C ASP A 56 -5.99 26.00 11.67
N SER A 57 -5.11 25.35 12.43
CA SER A 57 -3.74 25.85 12.70
C SER A 57 -2.76 25.70 11.54
N PHE A 58 -3.05 24.81 10.58
CA PHE A 58 -2.13 24.36 9.54
C PHE A 58 -2.66 24.63 8.13
N HIS A 59 -3.93 25.04 8.04
CA HIS A 59 -4.60 25.32 6.79
C HIS A 59 -3.97 26.53 6.07
N GLY A 60 -3.42 26.30 4.88
CA GLY A 60 -2.76 27.34 4.06
C GLY A 60 -1.23 27.41 4.20
N GLU A 61 -0.61 26.53 4.99
CA GLU A 61 0.85 26.36 5.03
C GLU A 61 1.34 25.66 3.73
N PRO A 62 2.17 26.33 2.90
CA PRO A 62 2.64 25.75 1.63
C PRO A 62 3.49 24.49 1.83
N ILE A 63 4.15 24.35 2.97
CA ILE A 63 5.00 23.20 3.32
C ILE A 63 4.15 21.94 3.51
N ILE A 64 2.97 22.06 4.12
CA ILE A 64 2.09 20.90 4.37
C ILE A 64 1.42 20.47 3.07
N GLN A 65 1.07 21.42 2.20
CA GLN A 65 0.59 21.11 0.86
C GLN A 65 1.64 20.36 0.02
N GLU A 66 2.90 20.79 0.07
CA GLU A 66 4.01 20.07 -0.58
C GLU A 66 4.18 18.66 0.01
N LEU A 67 4.07 18.52 1.34
CA LEU A 67 4.16 17.23 2.02
C LEU A 67 3.07 16.26 1.54
N ILE A 68 1.82 16.71 1.37
CA ILE A 68 0.74 15.88 0.82
C ILE A 68 1.10 15.39 -0.59
N SER A 69 1.63 16.27 -1.44
CA SER A 69 2.05 15.89 -2.80
C SER A 69 3.15 14.83 -2.77
N ARG A 70 4.16 15.02 -1.91
CA ARG A 70 5.29 14.09 -1.79
C ARG A 70 4.86 12.73 -1.27
N VAL A 71 3.98 12.69 -0.27
CA VAL A 71 3.47 11.42 0.27
C VAL A 71 2.62 10.69 -0.77
N ARG A 72 1.85 11.41 -1.58
CA ARG A 72 1.10 10.83 -2.70
C ARG A 72 2.04 10.23 -3.75
N GLU A 73 3.09 10.93 -4.15
CA GLU A 73 4.10 10.42 -5.09
C GLU A 73 4.73 9.11 -4.60
N VAL A 74 5.09 9.06 -3.31
CA VAL A 74 5.64 7.83 -2.69
C VAL A 74 4.60 6.71 -2.70
N ASN A 75 3.35 7.02 -2.38
CA ASN A 75 2.27 6.03 -2.39
C ASN A 75 2.02 5.46 -3.81
N ASP A 76 2.06 6.32 -4.83
CA ASP A 76 1.90 5.92 -6.23
C ASP A 76 3.09 5.04 -6.70
N GLU A 77 4.32 5.33 -6.29
CA GLU A 77 5.48 4.47 -6.57
C GLU A 77 5.33 3.10 -5.90
N ILE A 78 4.93 3.04 -4.63
CA ILE A 78 4.71 1.78 -3.91
C ILE A 78 3.57 0.98 -4.56
N SER A 79 2.51 1.66 -5.03
CA SER A 79 1.41 1.04 -5.77
C SER A 79 1.88 0.38 -7.07
N ASN A 80 2.78 1.03 -7.82
CA ASN A 80 3.36 0.42 -9.03
C ASN A 80 4.19 -0.82 -8.72
N PHE A 81 4.94 -0.82 -7.60
CA PHE A 81 5.64 -2.03 -7.16
C PHE A 81 4.65 -3.13 -6.78
N ARG A 82 3.53 -2.77 -6.14
CA ARG A 82 2.47 -3.68 -5.73
C ARG A 82 1.82 -4.40 -6.91
N GLU A 83 1.55 -3.70 -8.01
CA GLU A 83 0.98 -4.28 -9.24
C GLU A 83 1.84 -5.45 -9.78
N ILE A 84 3.16 -5.40 -9.58
CA ILE A 84 4.08 -6.50 -9.98
C ILE A 84 3.88 -7.75 -9.12
N PHE A 85 3.35 -7.60 -7.90
CA PHE A 85 3.12 -8.67 -6.92
C PHE A 85 1.64 -9.01 -6.71
N GLU A 86 0.77 -8.64 -7.68
CA GLU A 86 -0.71 -8.68 -7.71
C GLU A 86 -1.39 -9.90 -7.05
N TYR A 87 -0.71 -11.04 -6.93
CA TYR A 87 -1.26 -12.30 -6.42
C TYR A 87 -1.16 -12.51 -4.90
N THR A 88 -0.57 -11.60 -4.14
CA THR A 88 -0.19 -11.88 -2.74
C THR A 88 -0.89 -11.00 -1.69
N ILE A 89 -1.94 -10.26 -2.08
CA ILE A 89 -2.51 -9.22 -1.23
C ILE A 89 -3.94 -9.56 -0.83
N ASP A 90 -4.22 -9.31 0.45
CA ASP A 90 -5.51 -9.47 1.06
C ASP A 90 -6.41 -8.28 0.66
N ASP A 91 -7.14 -8.44 -0.44
CA ASP A 91 -8.05 -7.42 -0.99
C ASP A 91 -9.09 -6.92 0.02
N GLU A 92 -9.39 -7.73 1.05
CA GLU A 92 -10.35 -7.41 2.11
C GLU A 92 -9.85 -6.23 2.98
N LEU A 93 -8.56 -6.19 3.30
CA LEU A 93 -7.97 -5.16 4.15
C LEU A 93 -7.87 -3.79 3.45
N GLU A 94 -7.67 -3.80 2.13
CA GLU A 94 -7.67 -2.58 1.33
C GLU A 94 -9.08 -2.02 1.16
N GLN A 95 -10.08 -2.86 0.94
CA GLN A 95 -11.48 -2.44 0.90
C GLN A 95 -11.93 -1.84 2.23
N GLU A 96 -11.57 -2.45 3.37
CA GLU A 96 -11.89 -1.89 4.69
C GLU A 96 -11.27 -0.50 4.89
N LEU A 97 -10.03 -0.31 4.44
CA LEU A 97 -9.37 1.00 4.49
C LEU A 97 -10.07 2.02 3.57
N GLU A 98 -10.41 1.66 2.34
CA GLU A 98 -11.13 2.56 1.42
C GLU A 98 -12.52 2.92 1.94
N GLU A 99 -13.26 1.97 2.51
CA GLU A 99 -14.56 2.21 3.13
C GLU A 99 -14.44 3.15 4.32
N ALA A 100 -13.42 2.97 5.18
CA ALA A 100 -13.15 3.87 6.30
C ALA A 100 -12.82 5.30 5.82
N LEU A 101 -12.05 5.44 4.73
CA LEU A 101 -11.71 6.73 4.15
C LEU A 101 -12.92 7.46 3.56
N ASN A 102 -13.77 6.73 2.84
CA ASN A 102 -14.98 7.28 2.24
C ASN A 102 -15.99 7.71 3.33
N ALA A 103 -16.08 6.96 4.43
CA ALA A 103 -16.94 7.31 5.56
C ALA A 103 -16.52 8.63 6.25
N GLU A 104 -15.21 8.86 6.42
CA GLU A 104 -14.70 10.12 6.99
C GLU A 104 -14.97 11.34 6.09
N GLU A 105 -14.81 11.20 4.77
CA GLU A 105 -15.08 12.29 3.82
C GLU A 105 -16.57 12.68 3.80
N GLU A 106 -17.48 11.70 3.85
CA GLU A 106 -18.92 11.96 3.95
C GLU A 106 -19.32 12.69 5.24
N GLU A 107 -18.65 12.39 6.36
CA GLU A 107 -18.95 13.01 7.65
C GLU A 107 -18.49 14.48 7.69
N GLN A 108 -17.31 14.76 7.11
CA GLN A 108 -16.84 16.13 6.91
C GLN A 108 -17.78 16.94 6.02
N GLU A 109 -18.25 16.39 4.89
CA GLU A 109 -19.15 17.08 3.97
C GLU A 109 -20.52 17.40 4.62
N LYS A 110 -21.10 16.44 5.37
CA LYS A 110 -22.34 16.66 6.13
C LYS A 110 -22.20 17.74 7.20
N SER A 111 -21.04 17.81 7.87
CA SER A 111 -20.77 18.83 8.88
C SER A 111 -20.73 20.26 8.28
N LEU A 112 -20.14 20.41 7.09
CA LEU A 112 -20.08 21.68 6.34
C LEU A 112 -21.46 22.11 5.83
N LEU A 113 -22.26 21.17 5.33
CA LEU A 113 -23.65 21.43 4.91
C LEU A 113 -24.52 21.92 6.07
N TYR A 114 -24.39 21.32 7.26
CA TYR A 114 -25.14 21.75 8.44
C TYR A 114 -24.66 23.13 8.96
N ALA A 115 -23.35 23.41 8.93
CA ALA A 115 -22.81 24.71 9.30
C ALA A 115 -23.27 25.85 8.37
N GLY A 116 -23.39 25.58 7.06
CA GLY A 116 -23.86 26.56 6.06
C GLY A 116 -25.34 26.94 6.23
N THR A 117 -26.20 26.02 6.66
CA THR A 117 -27.64 26.30 6.83
C THR A 117 -27.95 27.21 8.01
N ARG A 118 -27.08 27.28 9.04
CA ARG A 118 -27.24 28.19 10.19
C ARG A 118 -26.98 29.66 9.85
N ARG A 119 -26.13 29.97 8.87
CA ARG A 119 -25.83 31.36 8.47
C ARG A 119 -26.90 32.04 7.63
N ARG A 120 -27.79 31.28 6.97
CA ARG A 120 -28.83 31.84 6.09
C ARG A 120 -30.08 32.31 6.85
N ASN A 121 -30.20 31.97 8.14
CA ASN A 121 -31.40 32.24 8.95
C ASN A 121 -31.14 33.23 10.10
N SER A 122 -30.08 34.04 9.99
CA SER A 122 -29.71 35.14 10.90
C SER A 122 -29.72 36.47 10.15
#